data_AF-A0A226WWV7-F1
#
_entry.id   AF-A0A226WWV7-F1
#
_cell.length_a   1.000
_cell.length_b   1.000
_cell.length_c   1.000
_cell.angle_alpha   90.00
_cell.angle_beta   90.00
_cell.angle_gamma   90.00
#
_symmetry.space_group_name_H-M   'P 1'
#
loop_
_entity.id
_entity.type
_entity.pdbx_description
1 polymer ?
#
loop_
_entity_poly.entity_id
_entity_poly.type
_entity_poly.pdbx_seq_one_letter_code
_entity_poly.pdbx_strand_id
1 'polypeptide(L)'
;MFPAPGAAVSDYLPTGDIINDSLGYTNAKRAQLGLPQVAFQAAVAQAATNHSLYSQTNNAPGHYETAGTPGFTGATPADRVTALYPTNSVGEIVAGRTGAFPASTEPIEDLFDAPFHRGIMVFDFVFAGVGVAQTTDPTKFSVLTVDFADYKAIVPDNQLIAYPFPGQANAKAAWLDIESPDPLAAAPQSYTGQMVGYPITLSGAGNASFSNVVFKITDPTGAAVPCQEVDNSNNSEATRLALCVPFKPLLASTAYNVSVTGSLTNTTIPSPQAFAVSWSFTTQPAAAATAKSAIPASAPAVRRFVD
;
A
#
# COMPACT_ATOMS: atom_id res chain seq x y z
N MET A 1 -4.43 -20.14 11.96
CA MET A 1 -4.14 -18.72 11.70
C MET A 1 -5.43 -17.95 11.86
N PHE A 2 -5.37 -16.72 12.36
CA PHE A 2 -6.53 -15.85 12.52
C PHE A 2 -6.18 -14.46 11.96
N PRO A 3 -7.13 -13.74 11.35
CA PRO A 3 -6.90 -12.35 11.01
C PRO A 3 -6.74 -11.54 12.30
N ALA A 4 -5.77 -10.62 12.32
CA ALA A 4 -5.62 -9.67 13.41
C ALA A 4 -6.95 -8.91 13.62
N PRO A 5 -7.44 -8.79 14.87
CA PRO A 5 -8.61 -7.97 15.13
C PRO A 5 -8.27 -6.51 14.82
N GLY A 6 -9.07 -5.88 13.95
CA GLY A 6 -8.98 -4.45 13.77
C GLY A 6 -9.38 -3.71 15.04
N ALA A 7 -8.75 -2.57 15.31
CA ALA A 7 -9.14 -1.68 16.41
C ALA A 7 -10.04 -0.57 15.87
N ALA A 8 -11.12 -0.25 16.60
CA ALA A 8 -11.99 0.89 16.31
C ALA A 8 -11.28 2.20 16.66
N VAL A 9 -10.28 2.57 15.86
CA VAL A 9 -9.56 3.85 15.94
C VAL A 9 -10.19 4.80 14.93
N SER A 10 -10.43 6.05 15.34
CA SER A 10 -10.96 7.10 14.48
C SER A 10 -10.11 7.30 13.24
N ASP A 11 -10.72 7.76 12.14
CA ASP A 11 -9.99 8.14 10.93
C ASP A 11 -8.95 9.24 11.22
N TYR A 12 -7.86 9.23 10.45
CA TYR A 12 -6.79 10.22 10.58
C TYR A 12 -7.30 11.62 10.21
N LEU A 13 -6.96 12.62 11.02
CA LEU A 13 -7.26 14.03 10.77
C LEU A 13 -6.02 14.73 10.20
N PRO A 14 -6.06 15.18 8.93
CA PRO A 14 -4.92 15.85 8.30
C PRO A 14 -4.58 17.19 8.95
N THR A 15 -3.29 17.47 9.06
CA THR A 15 -2.73 18.75 9.52
C THR A 15 -2.52 19.74 8.38
N GLY A 16 -2.47 19.24 7.13
CA GLY A 16 -2.12 20.01 5.95
C GLY A 16 -0.63 19.94 5.57
N ASP A 17 0.20 19.36 6.43
CA ASP A 17 1.61 19.11 6.16
C ASP A 17 1.82 17.67 5.67
N ILE A 18 2.36 17.51 4.45
CA ILE A 18 2.48 16.18 3.81
C ILE A 18 3.37 15.22 4.60
N ILE A 19 4.46 15.71 5.20
CA ILE A 19 5.41 14.86 5.93
C ILE A 19 4.74 14.29 7.17
N ASN A 20 4.15 15.16 7.99
CA ASN A 20 3.41 14.77 9.19
C ASN A 20 2.19 13.92 8.86
N ASP A 21 1.46 14.27 7.80
CA ASP A 21 0.26 13.55 7.40
C ASP A 21 0.56 12.17 6.82
N SER A 22 1.70 11.99 6.14
CA SER A 22 2.11 10.68 5.63
C SER A 22 2.45 9.71 6.76
N LEU A 23 3.28 10.13 7.73
CA LEU A 23 3.61 9.30 8.88
C LEU A 23 2.39 9.07 9.78
N GLY A 24 1.61 10.12 10.03
CA GLY A 24 0.40 10.08 10.84
C GLY A 24 -0.67 9.16 10.25
N TYR A 25 -0.94 9.25 8.95
CA TYR A 25 -1.86 8.37 8.25
C TYR A 25 -1.39 6.92 8.29
N THR A 26 -0.12 6.66 7.99
CA THR A 26 0.48 5.31 8.06
C THR A 26 0.27 4.71 9.45
N ASN A 27 0.60 5.45 10.50
CA ASN A 27 0.45 5.00 11.87
C ASN A 27 -1.02 4.84 12.32
N ALA A 28 -1.94 5.65 11.80
CA ALA A 28 -3.37 5.47 12.02
C ALA A 28 -3.88 4.16 11.38
N LYS A 29 -3.43 3.85 10.16
CA LYS A 29 -3.76 2.57 9.49
C LYS A 29 -3.18 1.37 10.21
N ARG A 30 -1.93 1.46 10.65
CA ARG A 30 -1.30 0.42 11.49
C ARG A 30 -2.10 0.21 12.79
N ALA A 31 -2.50 1.28 13.46
CA ALA A 31 -3.32 1.19 14.66
C ALA A 31 -4.70 0.56 14.41
N GLN A 32 -5.38 0.91 13.29
CA GLN A 32 -6.63 0.26 12.87
C GLN A 32 -6.48 -1.25 12.67
N LEU A 33 -5.26 -1.72 12.37
CA LEU A 33 -4.92 -3.14 12.18
C LEU A 33 -4.33 -3.81 13.43
N GLY A 34 -4.29 -3.11 14.57
CA GLY A 34 -3.70 -3.62 15.81
C GLY A 34 -2.17 -3.71 15.78
N LEU A 35 -1.51 -3.02 14.84
CA LEU A 35 -0.06 -2.98 14.69
C LEU A 35 0.52 -1.79 15.46
N PRO A 36 1.74 -1.91 16.02
CA PRO A 36 2.41 -0.77 16.63
C PRO A 36 2.82 0.24 15.57
N GLN A 37 2.95 1.49 16.01
CA GLN A 37 3.41 2.58 15.17
C GLN A 37 4.87 2.39 14.76
N VAL A 38 5.22 2.85 13.55
CA VAL A 38 6.60 3.11 13.16
C VAL A 38 7.02 4.46 13.70
N ALA A 39 8.24 4.55 14.24
CA ALA A 39 8.79 5.78 14.80
C ALA A 39 9.48 6.61 13.71
N PHE A 40 9.36 7.94 13.77
CA PHE A 40 10.12 8.81 12.88
C PHE A 40 11.63 8.67 13.11
N GLN A 41 12.41 8.61 12.03
CA GLN A 41 13.86 8.63 12.07
C GLN A 41 14.40 9.67 11.08
N ALA A 42 15.16 10.65 11.59
CA ALA A 42 15.60 11.81 10.82
C ALA A 42 16.60 11.52 9.68
N ALA A 43 17.56 10.63 9.87
CA ALA A 43 18.51 10.19 8.84
C ALA A 43 17.83 9.37 7.74
N VAL A 44 16.85 8.52 8.09
CA VAL A 44 16.00 7.81 7.12
C VAL A 44 15.17 8.82 6.33
N ALA A 45 14.60 9.83 6.99
CA ALA A 45 13.84 10.90 6.33
C ALA A 45 14.72 11.76 5.41
N GLN A 46 16.00 11.94 5.75
CA GLN A 46 16.96 12.61 4.89
C GLN A 46 17.24 11.80 3.61
N ALA A 47 17.34 10.47 3.70
CA ALA A 47 17.46 9.59 2.52
C ALA A 47 16.25 9.74 1.60
N ALA A 48 15.04 9.62 2.17
CA ALA A 48 13.78 9.80 1.44
C ALA A 48 13.66 11.19 0.79
N THR A 49 14.09 12.24 1.50
CA THR A 49 14.07 13.62 0.99
C THR A 49 15.02 13.80 -0.17
N ASN A 50 16.25 13.27 -0.07
CA ASN A 50 17.21 13.29 -1.16
C ASN A 50 16.67 12.57 -2.40
N HIS A 51 16.04 11.41 -2.20
CA HIS A 51 15.46 10.64 -3.28
C HIS A 51 14.27 11.34 -3.93
N SER A 52 13.35 11.92 -3.15
CA SER A 52 12.26 12.74 -3.69
C SER A 52 12.78 13.93 -4.53
N LEU A 53 13.84 14.61 -4.08
CA LEU A 53 14.49 15.70 -4.82
C LEU A 53 15.17 15.20 -6.10
N TYR A 54 15.84 14.05 -6.05
CA TYR A 54 16.42 13.39 -7.22
C TYR A 54 15.33 13.09 -8.26
N SER A 55 14.25 12.43 -7.84
CA SER A 55 13.16 12.01 -8.73
C SER A 55 12.42 13.20 -9.34
N GLN A 56 12.20 14.28 -8.58
CA GLN A 56 11.65 15.52 -9.12
C GLN A 56 12.62 16.19 -10.11
N THR A 57 13.91 16.32 -9.75
CA THR A 57 14.93 16.99 -10.57
C THR A 57 15.04 16.32 -11.95
N ASN A 58 15.02 14.99 -11.96
CA ASN A 58 15.12 14.18 -13.16
C ASN A 58 13.74 13.89 -13.80
N ASN A 59 12.65 14.35 -13.18
CA ASN A 59 11.26 14.16 -13.61
C ASN A 59 10.89 12.69 -13.86
N ALA A 60 11.41 11.79 -13.02
CA ALA A 60 11.33 10.34 -13.15
C ALA A 60 11.13 9.72 -11.76
N PRO A 61 9.89 9.68 -11.23
CA PRO A 61 9.59 8.95 -10.01
C PRO A 61 9.80 7.44 -10.20
N GLY A 62 10.19 6.78 -9.12
CA GLY A 62 10.45 5.34 -9.04
C GLY A 62 11.59 5.07 -8.05
N HIS A 63 11.86 3.81 -7.72
CA HIS A 63 12.76 3.44 -6.62
C HIS A 63 14.26 3.67 -6.83
N TYR A 64 14.70 3.71 -8.10
CA TYR A 64 16.11 3.60 -8.46
C TYR A 64 16.70 4.92 -8.94
N GLU A 65 17.94 5.17 -8.54
CA GLU A 65 18.73 6.28 -9.06
C GLU A 65 19.81 5.78 -10.02
N THR A 66 20.14 6.62 -11.00
CA THR A 66 21.14 6.32 -12.02
C THR A 66 22.43 7.07 -11.71
N ALA A 67 23.55 6.36 -11.58
CA ALA A 67 24.82 7.01 -11.30
C ALA A 67 25.17 8.07 -12.38
N GLY A 68 25.59 9.25 -11.93
CA GLY A 68 25.97 10.37 -12.80
C GLY A 68 24.84 11.30 -13.21
N THR A 69 23.59 11.05 -12.81
CA THR A 69 22.49 12.02 -12.97
C THR A 69 22.48 13.02 -11.80
N PRO A 70 22.00 14.26 -12.01
CA PRO A 70 21.97 15.28 -10.97
C PRO A 70 21.21 14.82 -9.71
N GLY A 71 21.82 15.05 -8.55
CA GLY A 71 21.25 14.70 -7.25
C GLY A 71 21.43 13.25 -6.82
N PHE A 72 22.17 12.42 -7.58
CA PHE A 72 22.43 11.03 -7.23
C PHE A 72 23.05 10.87 -5.83
N THR A 73 22.46 9.99 -5.01
CA THR A 73 22.89 9.65 -3.66
C THR A 73 23.09 8.15 -3.44
N GLY A 74 22.44 7.31 -4.23
CA GLY A 74 22.58 5.85 -4.17
C GLY A 74 21.60 5.13 -5.09
N ALA A 75 22.03 4.05 -5.73
CA ALA A 75 21.26 3.41 -6.80
C ALA A 75 19.97 2.76 -6.29
N THR A 76 20.01 2.09 -5.14
CA THR A 76 18.87 1.42 -4.52
C THR A 76 18.42 2.12 -3.23
N PRO A 77 17.19 1.87 -2.73
CA PRO A 77 16.77 2.38 -1.43
C PRO A 77 17.73 1.98 -0.31
N ALA A 78 18.24 0.74 -0.36
CA ALA A 78 19.22 0.24 0.60
C ALA A 78 20.54 1.03 0.56
N ASP A 79 21.08 1.35 -0.62
CA ASP A 79 22.30 2.15 -0.74
C ASP A 79 22.12 3.54 -0.11
N ARG A 80 20.97 4.19 -0.37
CA ARG A 80 20.68 5.53 0.14
C ARG A 80 20.47 5.56 1.64
N VAL A 81 19.66 4.64 2.18
CA VAL A 81 19.35 4.58 3.61
C VAL A 81 20.60 4.18 4.41
N THR A 82 21.32 3.14 3.99
CA THR A 82 22.49 2.64 4.74
C THR A 82 23.68 3.61 4.75
N ALA A 83 23.76 4.51 3.78
CA ALA A 83 24.74 5.60 3.78
C ALA A 83 24.52 6.62 4.91
N LEU A 84 23.28 6.74 5.42
CA LEU A 84 22.91 7.73 6.45
C LEU A 84 22.50 7.11 7.79
N TYR A 85 21.98 5.88 7.78
CA TYR A 85 21.47 5.19 8.96
C TYR A 85 21.83 3.69 8.91
N PRO A 86 22.63 3.17 9.87
CA PRO A 86 22.88 1.74 9.98
C PRO A 86 21.58 1.00 10.29
N THR A 87 21.17 0.09 9.39
CA THR A 87 19.91 -0.64 9.48
C THR A 87 20.09 -2.10 9.10
N ASN A 88 19.25 -2.98 9.63
CA ASN A 88 19.21 -4.40 9.26
C ASN A 88 18.19 -4.73 8.15
N SER A 89 17.36 -3.76 7.76
CA SER A 89 16.29 -3.94 6.77
C SER A 89 15.90 -2.59 6.17
N VAL A 90 15.50 -2.58 4.90
CA VAL A 90 15.01 -1.38 4.20
C VAL A 90 13.76 -1.74 3.41
N GLY A 91 12.79 -0.85 3.43
CA GLY A 91 11.66 -0.83 2.49
C GLY A 91 11.45 0.60 2.01
N GLU A 92 10.83 0.78 0.85
CA GLU A 92 10.51 2.08 0.30
C GLU A 92 9.14 2.01 -0.38
N ILE A 93 8.40 3.11 -0.34
CA ILE A 93 7.20 3.34 -1.16
C ILE A 93 7.30 4.75 -1.77
N VAL A 94 6.97 4.91 -3.05
CA VAL A 94 7.11 6.18 -3.77
C VAL A 94 5.81 6.53 -4.50
N ALA A 95 5.32 7.75 -4.28
CA ALA A 95 4.20 8.31 -5.04
C ALA A 95 4.65 9.49 -5.89
N GLY A 96 4.17 9.54 -7.13
CA GLY A 96 4.43 10.63 -8.07
C GLY A 96 3.13 11.19 -8.66
N ARG A 97 3.01 12.52 -8.69
CA ARG A 97 1.94 13.22 -9.42
C ARG A 97 2.48 14.46 -10.11
N THR A 98 2.12 14.71 -11.36
CA THR A 98 2.47 15.98 -12.00
C THR A 98 1.72 17.16 -11.40
N GLY A 99 2.42 18.28 -11.14
CA GLY A 99 1.88 19.42 -10.38
C GLY A 99 1.79 19.15 -8.88
N ALA A 100 1.07 20.01 -8.16
CA ALA A 100 0.99 19.92 -6.70
C ALA A 100 0.04 18.79 -6.26
N PHE A 101 0.34 18.12 -5.15
CA PHE A 101 -0.64 17.22 -4.51
C PHE A 101 -1.89 18.01 -4.09
N PRO A 102 -3.13 17.55 -4.39
CA PRO A 102 -4.35 18.30 -4.08
C PRO A 102 -4.65 18.40 -2.59
N ALA A 103 -4.18 17.43 -1.80
CA ALA A 103 -4.31 17.35 -0.36
C ALA A 103 -3.06 16.72 0.23
N SER A 104 -2.77 17.02 1.50
CA SER A 104 -1.57 16.53 2.18
C SER A 104 -1.53 15.01 2.35
N THR A 105 -2.69 14.36 2.48
CA THR A 105 -2.80 12.90 2.59
C THR A 105 -2.91 12.18 1.26
N GLU A 106 -3.13 12.88 0.14
CA GLU A 106 -3.38 12.21 -1.14
C GLU A 106 -2.29 11.21 -1.55
N PRO A 107 -0.99 11.57 -1.57
CA PRO A 107 0.04 10.62 -2.02
C PRO A 107 0.16 9.38 -1.13
N ILE A 108 0.01 9.52 0.20
CA ILE A 108 0.09 8.37 1.11
C ILE A 108 -1.18 7.51 1.06
N GLU A 109 -2.34 8.11 0.78
CA GLU A 109 -3.58 7.36 0.57
C GLU A 109 -3.54 6.55 -0.72
N ASP A 110 -3.00 7.12 -1.80
CA ASP A 110 -2.84 6.41 -3.08
C ASP A 110 -1.91 5.20 -2.90
N LEU A 111 -0.81 5.35 -2.14
CA LEU A 111 0.08 4.24 -1.77
C LEU A 111 -0.60 3.20 -0.89
N PHE A 112 -1.39 3.59 0.12
CA PHE A 112 -2.07 2.61 0.96
C PHE A 112 -3.21 1.89 0.22
N ASP A 113 -3.81 2.49 -0.79
CA ASP A 113 -4.82 1.86 -1.63
C ASP A 113 -4.22 0.81 -2.58
N ALA A 114 -2.96 1.00 -2.99
CA ALA A 114 -2.17 0.07 -3.78
C ALA A 114 -1.69 -1.12 -2.92
N PRO A 115 -2.01 -2.38 -3.29
CA PRO A 115 -1.84 -3.52 -2.39
C PRO A 115 -0.39 -3.94 -2.09
N PHE A 116 0.56 -3.83 -3.03
CA PHE A 116 1.97 -4.11 -2.74
C PHE A 116 2.55 -3.06 -1.78
N HIS A 117 2.29 -1.78 -2.04
CA HIS A 117 2.68 -0.68 -1.14
C HIS A 117 2.06 -0.80 0.25
N ARG A 118 0.77 -1.14 0.33
CA ARG A 118 0.11 -1.45 1.62
C ARG A 118 0.86 -2.54 2.37
N GLY A 119 1.29 -3.59 1.69
CA GLY A 119 2.08 -4.68 2.25
C GLY A 119 3.35 -4.19 2.97
N ILE A 120 4.05 -3.22 2.37
CA ILE A 120 5.22 -2.55 2.98
C ILE A 120 4.81 -1.74 4.21
N MET A 121 3.73 -0.96 4.12
CA MET A 121 3.26 -0.10 5.22
C MET A 121 2.79 -0.87 6.46
N VAL A 122 2.30 -2.10 6.29
CA VAL A 122 1.86 -2.97 7.39
C VAL A 122 2.94 -3.96 7.85
N PHE A 123 4.14 -3.92 7.26
CA PHE A 123 5.24 -4.78 7.66
C PHE A 123 5.86 -4.38 9.01
N ASP A 124 6.65 -5.28 9.58
CA ASP A 124 7.29 -5.19 10.91
C ASP A 124 8.53 -4.29 10.93
N PHE A 125 8.42 -3.12 10.29
CA PHE A 125 9.40 -2.05 10.40
C PHE A 125 9.32 -1.36 11.77
N VAL A 126 10.46 -0.87 12.24
CA VAL A 126 10.57 -0.11 13.50
C VAL A 126 10.52 1.39 13.24
N PHE A 127 11.19 1.82 12.17
CA PHE A 127 11.37 3.23 11.83
C PHE A 127 10.83 3.55 10.45
N ALA A 128 10.42 4.80 10.27
CA ALA A 128 10.10 5.38 8.98
C ALA A 128 10.66 6.80 8.86
N GLY A 129 11.00 7.19 7.64
CA GLY A 129 11.41 8.53 7.27
C GLY A 129 10.64 8.97 6.04
N VAL A 130 10.02 10.15 6.13
CA VAL A 130 9.22 10.71 5.04
C VAL A 130 9.99 11.85 4.39
N GLY A 131 10.09 11.83 3.07
CA GLY A 131 10.63 12.90 2.24
C GLY A 131 9.64 13.32 1.17
N VAL A 132 9.62 14.60 0.82
CA VAL A 132 8.76 15.13 -0.23
C VAL A 132 9.47 16.22 -1.02
N ALA A 133 9.30 16.19 -2.34
CA ALA A 133 9.66 17.28 -3.23
C ALA A 133 8.39 17.73 -3.97
N GLN A 134 7.91 18.95 -3.69
CA GLN A 134 6.69 19.48 -4.29
C GLN A 134 6.99 20.45 -5.42
N THR A 135 6.05 20.55 -6.36
CA THR A 135 6.08 21.56 -7.43
C THR A 135 4.66 21.97 -7.81
N THR A 136 4.47 23.22 -8.21
CA THR A 136 3.22 23.68 -8.83
C THR A 136 3.28 23.63 -10.36
N ASP A 137 4.44 23.31 -10.95
CA ASP A 137 4.61 23.16 -12.39
C ASP A 137 3.86 21.89 -12.85
N PRO A 138 2.83 22.01 -13.71
CA PRO A 138 2.03 20.88 -14.17
C PRO A 138 2.80 19.89 -15.05
N THR A 139 4.04 20.21 -15.47
CA THR A 139 4.90 19.33 -16.27
C THR A 139 5.89 18.52 -15.43
N LYS A 140 6.06 18.89 -14.16
CA LYS A 140 7.00 18.29 -13.21
C LYS A 140 6.28 17.46 -12.16
N PHE A 141 6.90 16.37 -11.72
CA PHE A 141 6.36 15.56 -10.63
C PHE A 141 6.60 16.23 -9.27
N SER A 142 5.54 16.34 -8.47
CA SER A 142 5.67 16.24 -7.02
C SER A 142 5.89 14.77 -6.68
N VAL A 143 6.82 14.50 -5.76
CA VAL A 143 7.21 13.15 -5.36
C VAL A 143 7.18 13.06 -3.84
N LEU A 144 6.53 12.01 -3.33
CA LEU A 144 6.60 11.57 -1.94
C LEU A 144 7.40 10.27 -1.91
N THR A 145 8.38 10.19 -1.02
CA THR A 145 9.10 8.95 -0.69
C THR A 145 8.91 8.67 0.79
N VAL A 146 8.58 7.43 1.13
CA VAL A 146 8.66 6.95 2.52
C VAL A 146 9.60 5.77 2.58
N ASP A 147 10.73 5.98 3.24
CA ASP A 147 11.68 4.92 3.56
C ASP A 147 11.33 4.32 4.92
N PHE A 148 11.47 3.00 5.03
CA PHE A 148 11.32 2.25 6.27
C PHE A 148 12.66 1.61 6.63
N ALA A 149 12.94 1.54 7.93
CA ALA A 149 14.19 1.00 8.45
C ALA A 149 13.99 0.15 9.69
N ASP A 150 14.93 -0.77 9.87
CA ASP A 150 14.97 -1.83 10.88
C ASP A 150 13.75 -2.75 10.89
N TYR A 151 14.02 -4.05 10.84
CA TYR A 151 13.04 -5.09 11.06
C TYR A 151 13.07 -5.57 12.50
N LYS A 152 11.89 -5.69 13.10
CA LYS A 152 11.70 -6.39 14.37
C LYS A 152 10.41 -7.18 14.31
N ALA A 153 10.52 -8.50 14.42
CA ALA A 153 9.36 -9.39 14.50
C ALA A 153 8.42 -8.93 15.64
N ILE A 154 7.24 -8.46 15.24
CA ILE A 154 6.16 -7.98 16.09
C ILE A 154 4.92 -8.83 15.85
N VAL A 155 4.57 -9.06 14.58
CA VAL A 155 3.45 -9.90 14.19
C VAL A 155 3.90 -11.36 14.31
N PRO A 156 3.17 -12.20 15.08
CA PRO A 156 3.45 -13.62 15.14
C PRO A 156 3.36 -14.29 13.76
N ASP A 157 4.27 -15.23 13.50
CA ASP A 157 4.37 -15.98 12.24
C ASP A 157 3.11 -16.77 11.84
N ASN A 158 2.17 -16.96 12.77
CA ASN A 158 0.89 -17.65 12.55
C ASN A 158 -0.32 -16.69 12.48
N GLN A 159 -0.07 -15.38 12.49
CA GLN A 159 -1.08 -14.33 12.38
C GLN A 159 -1.05 -13.71 10.98
N LEU A 160 -2.24 -13.40 10.47
CA LEU A 160 -2.41 -12.76 9.17
C LEU A 160 -3.03 -11.38 9.38
N ILE A 161 -2.64 -10.40 8.57
CA ILE A 161 -3.23 -9.05 8.58
C ILE A 161 -4.16 -8.97 7.39
N ALA A 162 -5.46 -8.79 7.65
CA ALA A 162 -6.46 -8.65 6.60
C ALA A 162 -6.80 -7.17 6.36
N TYR A 163 -6.91 -6.77 5.09
CA TYR A 163 -7.49 -5.48 4.70
C TYR A 163 -8.44 -5.63 3.51
N PRO A 164 -9.64 -5.02 3.48
CA PRO A 164 -10.34 -4.40 4.61
C PRO A 164 -10.39 -5.31 5.84
N PHE A 165 -10.26 -4.74 7.04
CA PHE A 165 -10.11 -5.53 8.26
C PHE A 165 -11.45 -6.12 8.73
N PRO A 166 -11.46 -7.18 9.58
CA PRO A 166 -12.69 -7.77 10.09
C PRO A 166 -13.60 -6.75 10.77
N GLY A 167 -14.82 -6.60 10.24
CA GLY A 167 -15.82 -5.67 10.75
C GLY A 167 -15.65 -4.22 10.32
N GLN A 168 -14.72 -3.91 9.39
CA GLN A 168 -14.56 -2.55 8.88
C GLN A 168 -15.88 -2.05 8.26
N ALA A 169 -16.38 -0.90 8.71
CA ALA A 169 -17.70 -0.38 8.30
C ALA A 169 -17.67 0.60 7.11
N ASN A 170 -16.49 1.12 6.76
CA ASN A 170 -16.27 2.21 5.82
C ASN A 170 -15.17 1.89 4.80
N ALA A 171 -15.09 0.64 4.34
CA ALA A 171 -14.10 0.25 3.34
C ALA A 171 -14.31 1.03 2.02
N LYS A 172 -13.23 1.43 1.36
CA LYS A 172 -13.32 1.98 -0.01
C LYS A 172 -13.93 0.90 -0.92
N ALA A 173 -14.77 1.31 -1.86
CA ALA A 173 -15.45 0.40 -2.77
C ALA A 173 -14.69 0.19 -4.08
N ALA A 174 -13.86 1.17 -4.45
CA ALA A 174 -13.13 1.19 -5.71
C ALA A 174 -11.73 1.74 -5.49
N TRP A 175 -10.84 1.37 -6.40
CA TRP A 175 -9.45 1.79 -6.45
C TRP A 175 -9.08 2.13 -7.89
N LEU A 176 -8.25 3.14 -8.08
CA LEU A 176 -7.67 3.47 -9.39
C LEU A 176 -6.41 2.64 -9.57
N ASP A 177 -6.37 1.78 -10.58
CA ASP A 177 -5.24 0.90 -10.83
C ASP A 177 -4.04 1.69 -11.39
N ILE A 178 -3.15 2.16 -10.52
CA ILE A 178 -1.97 2.98 -10.86
C ILE A 178 -0.69 2.46 -10.20
N GLU A 179 -0.71 1.21 -9.71
CA GLU A 179 0.43 0.57 -9.04
C GLU A 179 1.40 -0.01 -10.06
N SER A 180 2.69 0.19 -9.76
CA SER A 180 3.81 -0.47 -10.39
C SER A 180 4.59 -1.21 -9.31
N PRO A 181 4.88 -2.50 -9.47
CA PRO A 181 4.34 -3.41 -10.50
C PRO A 181 2.81 -3.59 -10.41
N ASP A 182 2.15 -3.81 -11.55
CA ASP A 182 0.68 -3.87 -11.64
C ASP A 182 0.14 -5.24 -11.13
N PRO A 183 -0.68 -5.30 -10.06
CA PRO A 183 -1.26 -6.56 -9.55
C PRO A 183 -2.28 -7.19 -10.51
N LEU A 184 -2.78 -6.43 -11.50
CA LEU A 184 -3.67 -6.88 -12.56
C LEU A 184 -2.92 -7.20 -13.87
N ALA A 185 -1.58 -7.18 -13.90
CA ALA A 185 -0.80 -7.44 -15.11
C ALA A 185 -1.09 -8.81 -15.78
N ALA A 186 -1.51 -9.81 -15.00
CA ALA A 186 -1.86 -11.14 -15.49
C ALA A 186 -3.34 -11.27 -15.93
N ALA A 187 -4.15 -10.22 -15.76
CA ALA A 187 -5.56 -10.26 -16.12
C ALA A 187 -5.75 -10.32 -17.66
N PRO A 188 -6.88 -10.86 -18.16
CA PRO A 188 -7.10 -10.99 -19.61
C PRO A 188 -7.12 -9.68 -20.40
N GLN A 189 -7.30 -8.56 -19.71
CA GLN A 189 -7.29 -7.20 -20.26
C GLN A 189 -6.51 -6.29 -19.32
N SER A 190 -5.94 -5.21 -19.86
CA SER A 190 -5.27 -4.19 -19.05
C SER A 190 -6.30 -3.37 -18.27
N TYR A 191 -6.05 -3.20 -16.98
CA TYR A 191 -6.83 -2.33 -16.09
C TYR A 191 -6.07 -1.06 -15.68
N THR A 192 -4.80 -0.93 -16.07
CA THR A 192 -3.96 0.24 -15.76
C THR A 192 -4.69 1.55 -16.10
N GLY A 193 -4.80 2.44 -15.12
CA GLY A 193 -5.50 3.72 -15.19
C GLY A 193 -7.03 3.63 -15.08
N GLN A 194 -7.60 2.47 -14.76
CA GLN A 194 -9.05 2.28 -14.63
C GLN A 194 -9.49 2.13 -13.18
N MET A 195 -10.76 2.47 -12.92
CA MET A 195 -11.38 2.20 -11.62
C MET A 195 -11.81 0.74 -11.54
N VAL A 196 -11.20 -0.01 -10.63
CA VAL A 196 -11.52 -1.39 -10.30
C VAL A 196 -12.10 -1.49 -8.88
N GLY A 197 -12.43 -2.68 -8.42
CA GLY A 197 -12.83 -2.89 -7.03
C GLY A 197 -11.68 -2.70 -6.08
N TYR A 198 -11.98 -2.28 -4.86
CA TYR A 198 -10.94 -2.04 -3.87
C TYR A 198 -10.22 -3.35 -3.49
N PRO A 199 -8.87 -3.40 -3.47
CA PRO A 199 -8.11 -4.63 -3.21
C PRO A 199 -8.35 -5.22 -1.82
N ILE A 200 -8.59 -6.54 -1.77
CA ILE A 200 -8.66 -7.33 -0.54
C ILE A 200 -7.32 -8.06 -0.38
N THR A 201 -6.66 -7.91 0.76
CA THR A 201 -5.31 -8.41 1.02
C THR A 201 -5.22 -9.21 2.31
N LEU A 202 -4.38 -10.23 2.31
CA LEU A 202 -3.81 -10.89 3.48
C LEU A 202 -2.30 -10.73 3.45
N SER A 203 -1.74 -10.14 4.52
CA SER A 203 -0.29 -10.04 4.70
C SER A 203 0.18 -10.99 5.80
N GLY A 204 1.30 -11.66 5.58
CA GLY A 204 1.96 -12.51 6.56
C GLY A 204 3.17 -11.82 7.21
N ALA A 205 3.55 -12.29 8.39
CA ALA A 205 4.73 -11.79 9.11
C ALA A 205 6.05 -12.25 8.49
N GLY A 206 7.15 -11.59 8.87
CA GLY A 206 8.50 -12.04 8.58
C GLY A 206 8.73 -12.34 7.10
N ASN A 207 9.16 -13.56 6.78
CA ASN A 207 9.36 -14.05 5.41
C ASN A 207 8.22 -14.98 4.93
N ALA A 208 6.99 -14.71 5.36
CA ALA A 208 5.80 -15.43 4.91
C ALA A 208 5.76 -15.60 3.38
N SER A 209 5.40 -16.80 2.96
CA SER A 209 5.14 -17.15 1.56
C SER A 209 3.84 -17.93 1.48
N PHE A 210 2.91 -17.40 0.69
CA PHE A 210 1.60 -17.97 0.43
C PHE A 210 1.64 -18.93 -0.75
N SER A 211 0.82 -19.96 -0.71
CA SER A 211 0.62 -20.90 -1.82
C SER A 211 -0.77 -21.51 -1.77
N ASN A 212 -1.27 -21.95 -2.93
CA ASN A 212 -2.60 -22.55 -3.07
C ASN A 212 -3.71 -21.66 -2.49
N VAL A 213 -3.55 -20.33 -2.60
CA VAL A 213 -4.54 -19.39 -2.09
C VAL A 213 -5.79 -19.45 -2.96
N VAL A 214 -6.94 -19.38 -2.31
CA VAL A 214 -8.24 -19.25 -2.96
C VAL A 214 -9.03 -18.20 -2.20
N PHE A 215 -9.36 -17.10 -2.87
CA PHE A 215 -10.28 -16.10 -2.36
C PHE A 215 -11.71 -16.41 -2.80
N LYS A 216 -12.64 -16.24 -1.86
CA LYS A 216 -14.06 -16.20 -2.17
C LYS A 216 -14.67 -14.99 -1.48
N ILE A 217 -15.14 -14.07 -2.31
CA ILE A 217 -15.86 -12.86 -1.88
C ILE A 217 -17.30 -12.99 -2.35
N THR A 218 -18.25 -12.76 -1.45
CA THR A 218 -19.68 -12.78 -1.78
C THR A 218 -20.38 -11.52 -1.30
N ASP A 219 -21.32 -11.04 -2.11
CA ASP A 219 -22.25 -9.98 -1.72
C ASP A 219 -23.34 -10.50 -0.75
N PRO A 220 -24.27 -9.65 -0.26
CA PRO A 220 -25.34 -10.07 0.64
C PRO A 220 -26.32 -11.10 0.05
N THR A 221 -26.39 -11.24 -1.27
CA THR A 221 -27.23 -12.23 -1.95
C THR A 221 -26.54 -13.60 -2.05
N GLY A 222 -25.24 -13.67 -1.71
CA GLY A 222 -24.41 -14.84 -1.87
C GLY A 222 -23.75 -14.95 -3.26
N ALA A 223 -23.93 -13.94 -4.13
CA ALA A 223 -23.30 -13.92 -5.44
C ALA A 223 -21.80 -13.65 -5.31
N ALA A 224 -21.01 -14.37 -6.10
CA ALA A 224 -19.56 -14.23 -6.09
C ALA A 224 -19.12 -12.91 -6.73
N VAL A 225 -18.12 -12.26 -6.12
CA VAL A 225 -17.43 -11.10 -6.70
C VAL A 225 -16.15 -11.61 -7.38
N PRO A 226 -16.06 -11.59 -8.73
CA PRO A 226 -14.88 -12.06 -9.42
C PRO A 226 -13.71 -11.08 -9.27
N CYS A 227 -12.51 -11.61 -9.09
CA CYS A 227 -11.28 -10.85 -8.92
C CYS A 227 -10.08 -11.54 -9.57
N GLN A 228 -9.01 -10.77 -9.74
CA GLN A 228 -7.67 -11.30 -9.99
C GLN A 228 -7.05 -11.69 -8.66
N GLU A 229 -6.71 -12.97 -8.50
CA GLU A 229 -5.94 -13.44 -7.36
C GLU A 229 -4.44 -13.35 -7.64
N VAL A 230 -3.69 -12.87 -6.65
CA VAL A 230 -2.24 -12.73 -6.72
C VAL A 230 -1.62 -13.20 -5.41
N ASP A 231 -0.62 -14.05 -5.50
CA ASP A 231 0.20 -14.50 -4.37
C ASP A 231 1.63 -14.85 -4.84
N ASN A 232 2.47 -15.36 -3.93
CA ASN A 232 3.86 -15.72 -4.25
C ASN A 232 4.02 -16.76 -5.36
N SER A 233 2.99 -17.57 -5.65
CA SER A 233 3.05 -18.63 -6.65
C SER A 233 2.85 -18.12 -8.08
N ASN A 234 2.24 -16.94 -8.24
CA ASN A 234 1.94 -16.37 -9.55
C ASN A 234 2.51 -14.96 -9.77
N ASN A 235 3.05 -14.32 -8.73
CA ASN A 235 3.69 -13.01 -8.82
C ASN A 235 4.83 -12.88 -7.80
N SER A 236 6.04 -12.55 -8.29
CA SER A 236 7.23 -12.38 -7.44
C SER A 236 7.14 -11.18 -6.50
N GLU A 237 6.36 -10.18 -6.86
CA GLU A 237 6.20 -8.91 -6.12
C GLU A 237 5.26 -9.06 -4.92
N ALA A 238 4.41 -10.09 -4.92
CA ALA A 238 3.50 -10.44 -3.84
C ALA A 238 4.24 -11.04 -2.62
N THR A 239 5.42 -10.53 -2.27
CA THR A 239 6.22 -10.98 -1.13
C THR A 239 5.40 -10.84 0.15
N ARG A 240 5.17 -11.96 0.85
CA ARG A 240 4.35 -12.01 2.09
C ARG A 240 2.91 -11.52 1.91
N LEU A 241 2.39 -11.54 0.69
CA LEU A 241 1.09 -11.01 0.36
C LEU A 241 0.30 -12.04 -0.44
N ALA A 242 -0.98 -12.16 -0.10
CA ALA A 242 -1.99 -12.75 -0.97
C ALA A 242 -3.12 -11.76 -1.12
N LEU A 243 -3.62 -11.56 -2.32
CA LEU A 243 -4.62 -10.54 -2.60
C LEU A 243 -5.61 -10.98 -3.67
N CYS A 244 -6.74 -10.30 -3.69
CA CYS A 244 -7.82 -10.44 -4.66
C CYS A 244 -8.29 -9.03 -5.02
N VAL A 245 -8.03 -8.59 -6.25
CA VAL A 245 -8.47 -7.29 -6.79
C VAL A 245 -9.74 -7.49 -7.61
N PRO A 246 -10.93 -7.07 -7.14
CA PRO A 246 -12.16 -7.25 -7.90
C PRO A 246 -12.12 -6.50 -9.23
N PHE A 247 -12.59 -7.11 -10.31
CA PHE A 247 -12.54 -6.51 -11.65
C PHE A 247 -13.49 -5.30 -11.83
N LYS A 248 -14.36 -5.04 -10.84
CA LYS A 248 -15.33 -3.94 -10.86
C LYS A 248 -15.43 -3.30 -9.48
N PRO A 249 -15.71 -2.00 -9.42
CA PRO A 249 -16.11 -1.32 -8.19
C PRO A 249 -17.17 -2.13 -7.41
N LEU A 250 -16.94 -2.26 -6.11
CA LEU A 250 -17.91 -2.83 -5.19
C LEU A 250 -19.11 -1.89 -5.05
N LEU A 251 -20.27 -2.42 -4.68
CA LEU A 251 -21.45 -1.62 -4.38
C LEU A 251 -21.19 -0.83 -3.09
N ALA A 252 -21.65 0.41 -3.03
CA ALA A 252 -21.58 1.25 -1.83
C ALA A 252 -22.53 0.76 -0.73
N SER A 253 -22.25 1.10 0.53
CA SER A 253 -23.06 0.72 1.70
C SER A 253 -23.43 -0.78 1.75
N THR A 254 -22.55 -1.64 1.25
CA THR A 254 -22.83 -3.07 1.05
C THR A 254 -21.87 -3.90 1.88
N ALA A 255 -22.42 -4.87 2.63
CA ALA A 255 -21.64 -5.82 3.40
C ALA A 255 -21.18 -6.97 2.51
N TYR A 256 -19.87 -7.23 2.47
CA TYR A 256 -19.27 -8.34 1.76
C TYR A 256 -18.71 -9.35 2.76
N ASN A 257 -18.83 -10.63 2.43
CA ASN A 257 -18.18 -11.71 3.17
C ASN A 257 -16.96 -12.19 2.39
N VAL A 258 -15.85 -12.37 3.09
CA VAL A 258 -14.60 -12.89 2.55
C VAL A 258 -14.30 -14.22 3.24
N SER A 259 -13.92 -15.21 2.46
CA SER A 259 -13.32 -16.45 2.93
C SER A 259 -12.07 -16.73 2.12
N VAL A 260 -10.97 -17.06 2.79
CA VAL A 260 -9.69 -17.36 2.15
C VAL A 260 -9.14 -18.65 2.73
N THR A 261 -8.76 -19.55 1.85
CA THR A 261 -8.01 -20.77 2.19
C THR A 261 -6.66 -20.74 1.49
N GLY A 262 -5.67 -21.38 2.07
CA GLY A 262 -4.37 -21.54 1.43
C GLY A 262 -3.38 -22.25 2.33
N SER A 263 -2.11 -22.16 1.97
CA SER A 263 -0.99 -22.63 2.78
C SER A 263 0.04 -21.53 2.96
N LEU A 264 0.65 -21.47 4.15
CA LEU A 264 1.71 -20.54 4.48
C LEU A 264 2.99 -21.29 4.83
N THR A 265 4.13 -20.74 4.43
CA THR A 265 5.44 -21.10 4.95
C THR A 265 6.16 -19.85 5.44
N ASN A 266 7.04 -20.00 6.44
CA ASN A 266 7.99 -18.98 6.89
C ASN A 266 9.11 -19.66 7.69
N THR A 267 9.96 -18.86 8.35
CA THR A 267 11.09 -19.38 9.14
C THR A 267 10.66 -20.31 10.29
N THR A 268 9.54 -20.03 10.98
CA THR A 268 9.04 -20.90 12.07
C THR A 268 8.05 -21.96 11.60
N ILE A 269 7.51 -21.82 10.39
CA ILE A 269 6.60 -22.74 9.69
C ILE A 269 7.32 -23.24 8.42
N PRO A 270 8.33 -24.12 8.54
CA PRO A 270 9.19 -24.53 7.41
C PRO A 270 8.50 -25.50 6.45
N SER A 271 7.34 -26.05 6.82
CA SER A 271 6.51 -26.90 5.97
C SER A 271 5.15 -26.23 5.75
N PRO A 272 4.55 -26.29 4.54
CA PRO A 272 3.30 -25.63 4.25
C PRO A 272 2.20 -25.94 5.28
N GLN A 273 1.80 -24.93 6.04
CA GLN A 273 0.71 -25.03 6.99
C GLN A 273 -0.56 -24.47 6.39
N ALA A 274 -1.60 -25.30 6.29
CA ALA A 274 -2.90 -24.88 5.81
C ALA A 274 -3.53 -23.81 6.74
N PHE A 275 -4.20 -22.84 6.15
CA PHE A 275 -5.03 -21.88 6.85
C PHE A 275 -6.40 -21.75 6.18
N ALA A 276 -7.38 -21.34 6.99
CA ALA A 276 -8.70 -20.93 6.56
C ALA A 276 -9.12 -19.76 7.44
N VAL A 277 -9.45 -18.63 6.82
CA VAL A 277 -9.90 -17.40 7.51
C VAL A 277 -11.15 -16.87 6.82
N SER A 278 -12.05 -16.29 7.60
CA SER A 278 -13.22 -15.60 7.07
C SER A 278 -13.55 -14.36 7.90
N TRP A 279 -14.05 -13.33 7.23
CA TRP A 279 -14.49 -12.09 7.86
C TRP A 279 -15.49 -11.37 6.95
N SER A 280 -16.04 -10.26 7.45
CA SER A 280 -16.85 -9.36 6.63
C SER A 280 -16.36 -7.92 6.77
N PHE A 281 -16.70 -7.11 5.78
CA PHE A 281 -16.54 -5.66 5.80
C PHE A 281 -17.71 -5.01 5.07
N THR A 282 -17.95 -3.74 5.35
CA THR A 282 -18.96 -2.92 4.69
C THR A 282 -18.29 -1.78 3.95
N THR A 283 -18.69 -1.57 2.70
CA THR A 283 -18.20 -0.45 1.90
C THR A 283 -18.82 0.87 2.34
N GLN A 284 -18.07 1.95 2.16
CA GLN A 284 -18.51 3.31 2.46
C GLN A 284 -19.75 3.72 1.63
N PRO A 285 -20.54 4.70 2.09
CA PRO A 285 -21.63 5.28 1.31
C PRO A 285 -21.15 5.92 0.00
N ALA A 286 -22.01 5.95 -1.02
CA ALA A 286 -21.69 6.50 -2.34
C ALA A 286 -21.21 7.96 -2.29
N ALA A 287 -21.78 8.76 -1.37
CA ALA A 287 -21.39 10.16 -1.16
C ALA A 287 -19.95 10.33 -0.64
N ALA A 288 -19.41 9.33 0.06
CA ALA A 288 -18.00 9.34 0.50
C ALA A 288 -17.04 8.91 -0.62
N ALA A 289 -17.52 8.12 -1.60
CA ALA A 289 -16.74 7.70 -2.76
C ALA A 289 -16.52 8.84 -3.77
N THR A 290 -17.54 9.69 -4.00
CA THR A 290 -17.45 10.81 -4.94
C THR A 290 -16.59 11.97 -4.46
N ALA A 291 -16.43 12.15 -3.14
CA ALA A 291 -15.64 13.23 -2.56
C ALA A 291 -14.12 13.12 -2.86
N LYS A 292 -13.61 11.92 -3.18
CA LYS A 292 -12.18 11.69 -3.51
C LYS A 292 -11.89 11.56 -5.01
N SER A 293 -12.91 11.37 -5.86
CA SER A 293 -12.77 11.13 -7.30
C SER A 293 -12.94 12.39 -8.18
N ALA A 294 -13.19 13.57 -7.60
CA ALA A 294 -13.42 14.79 -8.35
C ALA A 294 -12.10 15.35 -8.95
N ILE A 295 -11.70 14.85 -10.11
CA ILE A 295 -10.73 15.53 -10.99
C ILE A 295 -11.51 16.48 -11.91
N PRO A 296 -11.24 17.81 -11.92
CA PRO A 296 -11.90 18.73 -12.84
C PRO A 296 -11.62 18.36 -14.30
N ALA A 297 -12.67 18.30 -15.12
CA ALA A 297 -12.64 17.86 -16.52
C ALA A 297 -11.85 18.77 -17.49
N SER A 298 -11.10 19.77 -17.00
CA SER A 298 -10.37 20.76 -17.81
C SER A 298 -8.90 20.94 -17.44
N ALA A 299 -8.33 20.09 -16.58
CA ALA A 299 -6.89 20.11 -16.28
C ALA A 299 -6.09 19.38 -17.37
N PRO A 300 -4.83 19.78 -17.69
CA PRO A 300 -3.93 18.94 -18.47
C PRO A 300 -3.86 17.54 -17.85
N ALA A 301 -3.66 16.50 -18.66
CA ALA A 301 -3.65 15.11 -18.21
C ALA A 301 -2.64 14.93 -17.07
N VAL A 302 -3.15 14.82 -15.84
CA VAL A 302 -2.33 14.62 -14.65
C VAL A 302 -1.80 13.20 -14.68
N ARG A 303 -0.48 13.04 -14.74
CA ARG A 303 0.14 11.72 -14.57
C ARG A 303 0.23 11.42 -13.09
N ARG A 304 -0.27 10.27 -12.69
CA ARG A 304 -0.19 9.69 -11.36
C ARG A 304 0.48 8.34 -11.45
N PHE A 305 1.23 7.99 -10.43
CA PHE A 305 2.00 6.76 -10.37
C PHE A 305 2.35 6.45 -8.92
N VAL A 306 2.27 5.17 -8.55
CA VAL A 306 2.84 4.66 -7.30
C VAL A 306 3.77 3.49 -7.65
N ASP A 307 4.98 3.50 -7.07
CA ASP A 307 6.06 2.53 -7.31
C ASP A 307 6.76 2.16 -6.02
#